data_AF-A0A494GA62-F1
#
_entry.id   AF-A0A494GA62-F1
#
_cell.length_a   1.000
_cell.length_b   1.000
_cell.length_c   1.000
_cell.angle_alpha   90.00
_cell.angle_beta   90.00
_cell.angle_gamma   90.00
#
_symmetry.space_group_name_H-M   'P 1'
#
loop_
_entity.id
_entity.type
_entity.pdbx_description
1 polymer ?
#
loop_
_entity_poly.entity_id
_entity_poly.type
_entity_poly.pdbx_seq_one_letter_code
_entity_poly.pdbx_strand_id
1 'polypeptide(L)' 'METPPPPPFTYITNMKYPDLYYIIRPQGYCCTRICSNIEQCSCASKNGGEFPFNPRSFIFKAKFCVHEYGPY' A
#
# COMPACT_ATOMS: atom_id res chain seq x y z
N MET A 1 23.66 16.83 30.31
CA MET A 1 22.18 16.87 30.39
C MET A 1 21.69 15.72 29.55
N GLU A 2 21.07 14.73 30.18
CA GLU A 2 20.52 13.55 29.50
C GLU A 2 19.17 13.89 28.88
N THR A 3 18.89 13.35 27.70
CA THR A 3 17.60 13.52 27.00
C THR A 3 16.52 12.74 27.75
N PRO A 4 15.35 13.34 28.07
CA PRO A 4 14.29 12.61 28.77
C PRO A 4 13.75 11.46 27.93
N PRO A 5 13.24 10.38 28.56
CA PRO A 5 12.64 9.26 27.85
C PRO A 5 11.35 9.69 27.12
N PRO A 6 10.97 8.99 26.05
CA PRO A 6 9.72 9.27 25.36
C PRO A 6 8.52 9.00 26.27
N PRO A 7 7.37 9.69 26.05
CA PRO A 7 6.13 9.38 26.75
C PRO A 7 5.72 7.91 26.57
N PRO A 8 5.06 7.29 27.57
CA PRO A 8 4.56 5.93 27.44
C PRO A 8 3.41 5.87 26.42
N PHE A 9 3.41 4.84 25.57
CA PHE A 9 2.34 4.58 24.61
C PHE A 9 2.23 3.08 24.30
N THR A 10 1.08 2.64 23.81
CA THR A 10 0.91 1.27 23.30
C THR A 10 1.32 1.23 21.83
N TYR A 11 2.37 0.47 21.54
CA TYR A 11 2.80 0.23 20.16
C TYR A 11 1.83 -0.74 19.46
N ILE A 12 1.25 -0.31 18.34
CA ILE A 12 0.38 -1.14 17.50
C ILE A 12 0.92 -1.15 16.07
N THR A 13 0.85 -2.32 15.41
CA THR A 13 1.32 -2.51 14.02
C THR A 13 0.20 -2.55 13.00
N ASN A 14 -1.04 -2.81 13.44
CA ASN A 14 -2.22 -2.89 12.60
C ASN A 14 -3.15 -1.73 12.90
N MET A 15 -3.73 -1.12 11.85
CA MET A 15 -4.73 -0.07 12.02
C MET A 15 -5.97 -0.62 12.75
N LYS A 16 -6.50 0.18 13.68
CA LYS A 16 -7.77 -0.10 14.37
C LYS A 16 -8.86 0.72 13.69
N TYR A 17 -9.72 0.05 12.94
CA TYR A 17 -10.88 0.67 12.30
C TYR A 17 -12.09 0.64 13.24
N PRO A 18 -12.97 1.66 13.25
CA PRO A 18 -14.24 1.62 13.97
C PRO A 18 -15.15 0.48 13.46
N ASP A 19 -16.06 0.00 14.31
CA ASP A 19 -16.95 -1.14 13.96
C ASP A 19 -17.84 -0.86 12.73
N LEU A 20 -18.22 0.41 12.51
CA LEU A 20 -19.01 0.83 11.36
C LEU A 20 -18.18 1.08 10.09
N TYR A 21 -16.86 0.89 10.14
CA TYR A 21 -15.99 1.10 8.99
C TYR A 21 -15.98 -0.14 8.10
N TYR A 22 -16.72 -0.06 7.00
CA TYR A 22 -16.68 -1.07 5.97
C TYR A 22 -15.41 -0.92 5.14
N ILE A 23 -14.43 -1.80 5.38
CA ILE A 23 -13.29 -1.95 4.48
C ILE A 23 -13.83 -2.53 3.18
N ILE A 24 -14.02 -1.69 2.16
CA ILE A 24 -14.31 -2.16 0.80
C ILE A 24 -13.12 -3.03 0.40
N ARG A 25 -13.34 -4.35 0.35
CA ARG A 25 -12.33 -5.28 -0.13
C ARG A 25 -11.97 -4.85 -1.55
N PRO A 26 -10.71 -4.47 -1.82
CA PRO A 26 -10.33 -4.05 -3.16
C PRO A 26 -10.55 -5.24 -4.09
N GLN A 27 -11.53 -5.14 -4.97
CA GLN A 27 -11.70 -6.09 -6.06
C GLN A 27 -10.55 -5.90 -7.05
N GLY A 28 -9.84 -7.00 -7.31
CA GLY A 28 -8.83 -7.06 -8.34
C GLY A 28 -8.19 -8.44 -8.34
N TYR A 29 -8.40 -9.19 -9.42
CA TYR A 29 -7.50 -10.29 -9.75
C TYR A 29 -6.16 -9.63 -10.11
N CYS A 30 -5.15 -9.82 -9.27
CA CYS A 30 -3.80 -9.40 -9.60
C CYS A 30 -2.89 -10.62 -9.81
N CYS A 31 -1.82 -10.39 -10.55
CA CYS A 31 -0.95 -11.44 -11.06
C CYS A 31 -0.47 -12.34 -9.91
N THR A 32 -0.23 -13.62 -10.19
CA THR A 32 0.00 -14.67 -9.18
C THR A 32 1.21 -14.47 -8.27
N ARG A 33 2.08 -13.48 -8.51
CA ARG A 33 3.27 -13.23 -7.67
C ARG A 33 3.95 -11.88 -7.88
N ILE A 34 4.18 -11.50 -9.14
CA ILE A 34 4.89 -10.28 -9.51
C ILE A 34 4.14 -9.67 -10.68
N CYS A 35 3.88 -8.38 -10.61
CA CYS A 35 3.37 -7.65 -11.75
C CYS A 35 4.55 -7.06 -12.52
N SER A 36 4.80 -7.70 -13.65
CA SER A 36 5.86 -7.36 -14.58
C SER A 36 5.31 -6.73 -15.86
N ASN A 37 4.06 -7.03 -16.21
CA ASN A 37 3.42 -6.53 -17.42
C ASN A 37 2.27 -5.57 -17.07
N ILE A 38 2.43 -4.29 -17.44
CA ILE A 38 1.45 -3.23 -17.23
C ILE A 38 0.13 -3.54 -17.93
N GLU A 39 0.17 -4.10 -19.15
CA GLU A 39 -1.03 -4.36 -19.97
C GLU A 39 -1.91 -5.48 -19.39
N GLN A 40 -1.30 -6.40 -18.64
CA GLN A 40 -2.00 -7.54 -18.05
C GLN A 40 -2.35 -7.31 -16.57
N CYS A 41 -1.97 -6.17 -16.00
CA CYS A 41 -2.10 -5.89 -14.57
C CYS A 41 -3.19 -4.84 -14.29
N SER A 42 -4.29 -5.29 -13.69
CA SER A 42 -5.38 -4.40 -13.25
C SER A 42 -4.91 -3.34 -12.24
N CYS A 43 -3.93 -3.69 -11.39
CA CYS A 43 -3.32 -2.78 -10.43
C CYS A 43 -2.52 -1.65 -11.13
N ALA A 44 -1.89 -1.91 -12.27
CA ALA A 44 -1.19 -0.87 -13.05
C ALA A 44 -2.16 0.12 -13.68
N SER A 45 -3.31 -0.34 -14.18
CA SER A 45 -4.38 0.54 -14.69
C SER A 45 -4.89 1.51 -13.61
N LYS A 46 -5.06 1.04 -12.36
CA LYS A 46 -5.45 1.90 -11.22
C LYS A 46 -4.39 2.93 -10.84
N ASN A 47 -3.13 2.68 -11.18
CA ASN A 47 -2.02 3.63 -10.98
C ASN A 47 -1.76 4.54 -12.20
N GLY A 48 -2.68 4.57 -13.18
CA GLY A 48 -2.58 5.40 -14.36
C GLY A 48 -1.76 4.77 -15.50
N GLY A 49 -1.68 3.44 -15.55
CA GLY A 49 -0.92 2.73 -16.58
C GLY A 49 0.58 2.65 -16.29
N GLU A 50 0.98 2.81 -15.03
CA GLU A 50 2.39 2.80 -14.61
C GLU A 50 2.56 2.01 -13.31
N PHE A 51 3.74 1.42 -13.11
CA PHE A 51 4.12 0.91 -11.80
C PHE A 51 4.62 2.04 -10.90
N PRO A 52 4.06 2.19 -9.68
CA PRO A 52 4.45 3.26 -8.77
C PRO A 52 5.85 3.05 -8.17
N PHE A 53 6.35 1.81 -8.18
CA PHE A 53 7.63 1.41 -7.62
C PHE A 53 8.60 0.90 -8.68
N ASN A 54 9.89 1.15 -8.46
CA ASN A 54 10.95 0.52 -9.23
C ASN A 54 11.27 -0.90 -8.70
N PRO A 55 12.10 -1.70 -9.39
CA PRO A 55 12.47 -3.04 -8.94
C PRO A 55 13.22 -3.11 -7.60
N ARG A 56 13.63 -1.96 -7.04
CA ARG A 56 14.23 -1.81 -5.71
C ARG A 56 13.24 -1.23 -4.69
N SER A 57 11.94 -1.24 -5.00
CA SER A 57 10.83 -0.76 -4.16
C SER A 57 10.86 0.73 -3.83
N PHE A 58 11.57 1.54 -4.62
CA PHE A 58 11.50 3.00 -4.47
C PHE A 58 10.36 3.59 -5.28
N ILE A 59 9.67 4.56 -4.69
CA ILE A 59 8.66 5.37 -5.38
C ILE A 59 9.36 6.28 -6.38
N PHE A 60 8.94 6.23 -7.65
CA PHE A 60 9.50 7.10 -8.70
C PHE A 60 9.08 8.57 -8.55
N LYS A 61 7.81 8.78 -8.20
CA LYS A 61 7.21 10.10 -8.09
C LYS A 61 6.09 10.07 -7.05
N ALA A 62 5.95 11.14 -6.28
CA ALA A 62 4.81 11.30 -5.40
C ALA A 62 3.50 11.25 -6.22
N LYS A 63 2.58 10.39 -5.79
CA LYS A 63 1.22 10.29 -6.31
C LYS A 63 0.25 10.58 -5.16
N PHE A 64 -0.93 11.11 -5.50
CA PHE A 64 -1.98 11.38 -4.50
C PHE A 64 -2.42 10.08 -3.79
N CYS A 65 -2.54 9.00 -4.55
CA CYS A 65 -2.82 7.66 -4.04
C CYS A 65 -2.03 6.63 -4.85
N VAL A 66 -1.51 5.62 -4.16
CA VAL A 66 -0.81 4.48 -4.76
C VAL A 66 -1.65 3.23 -4.50
N HIS A 67 -1.98 2.50 -5.55
CA HIS A 67 -2.74 1.25 -5.44
C HIS A 67 -1.78 0.07 -5.42
N GLU A 68 -1.51 -0.46 -4.23
CA GLU A 68 -0.73 -1.68 -4.04
C GLU A 68 -1.57 -2.95 -4.22
N TYR A 69 -0.87 -4.08 -4.29
CA TYR A 69 -1.51 -5.40 -4.31
C TYR A 69 -2.28 -5.64 -3.02
N GLY A 70 -3.55 -6.00 -3.18
CA GLY A 70 -4.36 -6.49 -2.07
C GLY A 70 -3.96 -7.91 -1.68
N PRO A 71 -4.39 -8.39 -0.50
CA PRO A 71 -4.15 -9.75 -0.03
C PRO A 71 -4.97 -10.83 -0.76
N TYR A 72 -5.76 -10.49 -1.80
CA TYR A 72 -6.70 -11.37 -2.50
C TYR A 72 -6.39 -11.45 -3.99
#